data_AF-A0A7Y1TQ61-F1
#
_entry.id   AF-A0A7Y1TQ61-F1
#
_cell.length_a   1.000
_cell.length_b   1.000
_cell.length_c   1.000
_cell.angle_alpha   90.00
_cell.angle_beta   90.00
_cell.angle_gamma   90.00
#
_symmetry.space_group_name_H-M   'P 1'
#
loop_
_entity.id
_entity.type
_entity.pdbx_description
1 polymer ?
#
loop_
_entity_poly.entity_id
_entity_poly.type
_entity_poly.pdbx_seq_one_letter_code
_entity_poly.pdbx_strand_id
1 'polypeptide(L)'
;FKQEFDEVATDKTPLTENPFKDSNEVKTYIKTISKRIDSEGLSPVVATYLVHNYGKQTDRILEIFEKIDKKEAPFRLMVAELKYCLTHEMVCTPLDFFIRRTGRMYFDKPSVASSKESILAAFSSHFKWNQKTAEYHKKQLDITLQNTVEFV
;
A
#
# COMPACT_ATOMS: atom_id res chain seq x y z
N PHE A 1 7.42 -43.13 -10.80
CA PHE A 1 7.38 -41.65 -10.82
C PHE A 1 8.23 -41.16 -11.99
N LYS A 2 7.63 -40.96 -13.17
CA LYS A 2 8.22 -40.17 -14.25
C LYS A 2 7.19 -39.09 -14.56
N GLN A 3 7.38 -37.93 -13.97
CA GLN A 3 6.62 -36.73 -14.30
C GLN A 3 7.56 -35.85 -15.12
N GLU A 4 7.16 -35.55 -16.35
CA GLU A 4 7.83 -34.55 -17.17
C GLU A 4 7.24 -33.18 -16.85
N PHE A 5 8.09 -32.17 -16.80
CA PHE A 5 7.73 -30.78 -16.54
C PHE A 5 7.98 -29.95 -17.80
N ASP A 6 7.21 -28.89 -17.97
CA ASP A 6 7.40 -27.93 -19.05
C ASP A 6 8.76 -27.24 -18.94
N GLU A 7 9.25 -26.72 -20.06
CA GLU A 7 10.47 -25.91 -20.09
C GLU A 7 10.30 -24.59 -19.33
N VAL A 8 11.39 -24.12 -18.71
CA VAL A 8 11.40 -22.87 -17.94
C VAL A 8 11.28 -21.67 -18.88
N ALA A 9 10.29 -20.81 -18.66
CA ALA A 9 10.03 -19.59 -19.43
C ALA A 9 9.82 -18.33 -18.55
N THR A 10 10.47 -18.30 -17.39
CA THR A 10 10.28 -17.24 -16.38
C THR A 10 10.78 -15.87 -16.82
N ASP A 11 11.72 -15.80 -17.77
CA ASP A 11 12.21 -14.56 -18.40
C ASP A 11 11.14 -13.84 -19.22
N LYS A 12 10.16 -14.60 -19.73
CA LYS A 12 9.04 -14.10 -20.55
C LYS A 12 7.73 -13.98 -19.77
N THR A 13 7.68 -14.52 -18.56
CA THR A 13 6.47 -14.54 -17.73
C THR A 13 6.28 -13.17 -17.07
N PRO A 14 5.20 -12.44 -17.36
CA PRO A 14 4.93 -11.17 -16.70
C PRO A 14 4.70 -11.37 -15.20
N LEU A 15 5.19 -10.43 -14.39
CA LEU A 15 5.03 -10.47 -12.93
C LEU A 15 3.58 -10.19 -12.47
N THR A 16 2.78 -9.56 -13.32
CA THR A 16 1.39 -9.21 -13.03
C THR A 16 0.50 -9.57 -14.21
N GLU A 17 -0.79 -9.81 -13.94
CA GLU A 17 -1.78 -10.20 -14.95
C GLU A 17 -1.88 -9.17 -16.11
N ASN A 18 -1.76 -7.88 -15.78
CA ASN A 18 -1.87 -6.79 -16.74
C ASN A 18 -0.63 -5.88 -16.65
N PRO A 19 0.52 -6.28 -17.20
CA PRO A 19 1.72 -5.45 -17.17
C PRO A 19 1.53 -4.19 -18.03
N PHE A 20 2.35 -3.18 -17.77
CA PHE A 20 2.55 -2.10 -18.73
C PHE A 20 3.40 -2.62 -19.90
N LYS A 21 3.07 -2.20 -21.11
CA LYS A 21 3.81 -2.45 -22.34
C LYS A 21 5.19 -1.79 -22.30
N ASP A 22 5.25 -0.53 -21.87
CA ASP A 22 6.47 0.27 -21.84
C ASP A 22 6.37 1.47 -20.88
N SER A 23 7.47 2.22 -20.74
CA SER A 23 7.55 3.39 -19.86
C SER A 23 6.68 4.57 -20.30
N ASN A 24 6.29 4.64 -21.58
CA ASN A 24 5.36 5.66 -22.06
C ASN A 24 3.92 5.34 -21.63
N GLU A 25 3.53 4.06 -21.59
CA GLU A 25 2.25 3.65 -21.02
C GLU A 25 2.16 4.02 -19.54
N VAL A 26 3.24 3.83 -18.76
CA VAL A 26 3.30 4.25 -17.35
C VAL A 26 3.01 5.75 -17.21
N LYS A 27 3.72 6.59 -17.98
CA LYS A 27 3.51 8.06 -17.96
C LYS A 27 2.09 8.46 -18.36
N THR A 28 1.51 7.75 -19.33
CA THR A 28 0.14 8.00 -19.78
C THR A 28 -0.86 7.62 -18.70
N TYR A 29 -0.65 6.47 -18.05
CA TYR A 29 -1.50 5.98 -16.98
C TYR A 29 -1.44 6.88 -15.74
N ILE A 30 -0.27 7.40 -15.36
CA ILE A 30 -0.14 8.41 -14.29
C ILE A 30 -1.01 9.63 -14.59
N LYS A 31 -1.04 10.12 -15.83
CA LYS A 31 -1.90 11.25 -16.22
C LYS A 31 -3.39 10.90 -16.09
N THR A 32 -3.77 9.68 -16.43
CA THR A 32 -5.16 9.20 -16.26
C THR A 32 -5.55 9.17 -14.79
N ILE A 33 -4.70 8.59 -13.93
CA ILE A 33 -4.94 8.54 -12.47
C ILE A 33 -4.97 9.95 -11.88
N SER A 34 -4.06 10.84 -12.28
CA SER A 34 -4.04 12.23 -11.82
C SER A 34 -5.34 12.96 -12.13
N LYS A 35 -5.94 12.73 -13.29
CA LYS A 35 -7.26 13.29 -13.64
C LYS A 35 -8.39 12.69 -12.80
N ARG A 36 -8.33 11.38 -12.52
CA ARG A 36 -9.34 10.67 -11.72
C ARG A 36 -9.40 11.18 -10.28
N ILE A 37 -8.27 11.56 -9.70
CA ILE A 37 -8.18 12.02 -8.30
C ILE A 37 -8.22 13.55 -8.15
N ASP A 38 -8.29 14.31 -9.24
CA ASP A 38 -8.20 15.78 -9.24
C ASP A 38 -9.32 16.44 -8.43
N SER A 39 -10.55 15.94 -8.57
CA SER A 39 -11.72 16.43 -7.83
C SER A 39 -11.69 16.14 -6.33
N GLU A 40 -10.77 15.29 -5.87
CA GLU A 40 -10.65 14.89 -4.46
C GLU A 40 -9.68 15.77 -3.68
N GLY A 41 -9.07 16.78 -4.32
CA GLY A 41 -8.09 17.68 -3.68
C GLY A 41 -6.75 17.00 -3.35
N LEU A 42 -6.46 15.86 -3.96
CA LEU A 42 -5.19 15.16 -3.82
C LEU A 42 -4.12 15.78 -4.72
N SER A 43 -2.89 15.89 -4.22
CA SER A 43 -1.75 16.37 -5.02
C SER A 43 -1.51 15.45 -6.23
N PRO A 44 -1.16 15.98 -7.42
CA PRO A 44 -0.79 15.17 -8.58
C PRO A 44 0.33 14.16 -8.32
N VAL A 45 1.21 14.42 -7.34
CA VAL A 45 2.28 13.49 -6.92
C VAL A 45 1.71 12.17 -6.39
N VAL A 46 0.49 12.18 -5.85
CA VAL A 46 -0.20 10.98 -5.36
C VAL A 46 -0.47 9.99 -6.49
N ALA A 47 -0.80 10.46 -7.69
CA ALA A 47 -1.00 9.58 -8.84
C ALA A 47 0.29 8.84 -9.20
N THR A 48 1.42 9.55 -9.22
CA THR A 48 2.75 8.97 -9.45
C THR A 48 3.08 7.94 -8.36
N TYR A 49 2.83 8.28 -7.09
CA TYR A 49 3.03 7.38 -5.95
C TYR A 49 2.25 6.06 -6.11
N LEU A 50 0.94 6.16 -6.40
CA LEU A 50 0.09 4.97 -6.54
C LEU A 50 0.55 4.09 -7.71
N VAL A 51 0.83 4.67 -8.87
CA VAL A 51 1.24 3.90 -10.05
C VAL A 51 2.62 3.28 -9.86
N HIS A 52 3.57 3.97 -9.21
CA HIS A 52 4.90 3.39 -8.98
C HIS A 52 4.89 2.27 -7.93
N ASN A 53 4.02 2.33 -6.93
CA ASN A 53 3.92 1.28 -5.91
C ASN A 53 3.04 0.11 -6.34
N TYR A 54 1.91 0.39 -6.99
CA TYR A 54 0.86 -0.58 -7.24
C TYR A 54 0.56 -0.78 -8.73
N GLY A 55 1.25 -0.13 -9.66
CA GLY A 55 0.99 -0.27 -11.09
C GLY A 55 -0.49 -0.11 -11.46
N LYS A 56 -1.02 -1.04 -12.26
CA LYS A 56 -2.45 -1.07 -12.65
C LYS A 56 -3.37 -1.46 -11.50
N GLN A 57 -2.86 -2.05 -10.42
CA GLN A 57 -3.66 -2.35 -9.22
C GLN A 57 -4.13 -1.07 -8.50
N THR A 58 -3.58 0.09 -8.87
CA THR A 58 -4.10 1.42 -8.50
C THR A 58 -5.61 1.54 -8.73
N ASP A 59 -6.16 0.95 -9.80
CA ASP A 59 -7.60 1.05 -10.08
C ASP A 59 -8.45 0.42 -8.96
N ARG A 60 -8.04 -0.76 -8.46
CA ARG A 60 -8.73 -1.44 -7.34
C ARG A 60 -8.65 -0.63 -6.04
N ILE A 61 -7.51 0.03 -5.80
CA ILE A 61 -7.35 0.92 -4.64
C ILE A 61 -8.31 2.10 -4.76
N LEU A 62 -8.42 2.71 -5.94
CA LEU A 62 -9.32 3.84 -6.16
C LEU A 62 -10.79 3.45 -6.09
N GLU A 63 -11.16 2.25 -6.56
CA GLU A 63 -12.51 1.71 -6.36
C GLU A 63 -12.86 1.50 -4.88
N ILE A 64 -11.89 1.12 -4.04
CA ILE A 64 -12.09 1.03 -2.59
C ILE A 64 -12.20 2.43 -1.99
N PHE A 65 -11.35 3.36 -2.43
CA PHE A 65 -11.32 4.75 -1.98
C PHE A 65 -12.65 5.47 -2.23
N GLU A 66 -13.24 5.30 -3.42
CA GLU A 66 -14.53 5.87 -3.81
C GLU A 66 -15.69 5.38 -2.94
N LYS A 67 -15.57 4.20 -2.32
CA LYS A 67 -16.58 3.61 -1.43
C LYS A 67 -16.43 4.01 0.04
N ILE A 68 -15.37 4.74 0.40
CA ILE A 68 -15.15 5.18 1.78
C ILE A 68 -15.73 6.59 1.94
N ASP A 69 -16.74 6.71 2.80
CA ASP A 69 -17.39 7.98 3.09
C ASP A 69 -16.69 8.77 4.21
N LYS A 70 -16.83 10.10 4.15
CA LYS A 70 -16.72 11.04 5.29
C LYS A 70 -15.36 11.14 6.00
N LYS A 71 -14.25 11.07 5.27
CA LYS A 71 -12.92 11.43 5.80
C LYS A 71 -12.12 12.23 4.79
N GLU A 72 -11.15 13.01 5.27
CA GLU A 72 -10.18 13.71 4.44
C GLU A 72 -9.54 12.78 3.41
N ALA A 73 -9.44 13.22 2.15
CA ALA A 73 -9.01 12.38 1.03
C ALA A 73 -7.67 11.66 1.27
N PRO A 74 -6.62 12.29 1.84
CA PRO A 74 -5.36 11.59 2.13
C PRO A 74 -5.52 10.41 3.11
N PHE A 75 -6.33 10.57 4.15
CA PHE A 75 -6.58 9.49 5.11
C PHE A 75 -7.43 8.38 4.49
N ARG A 76 -8.44 8.77 3.72
CA ARG A 76 -9.31 7.87 2.97
C ARG A 76 -8.51 6.98 2.01
N LEU A 77 -7.55 7.58 1.32
CA LEU A 77 -6.65 6.86 0.42
C LEU A 77 -5.79 5.85 1.18
N MET A 78 -5.19 6.24 2.30
CA MET A 78 -4.39 5.31 3.11
C MET A 78 -5.21 4.11 3.61
N VAL A 79 -6.47 4.31 3.99
CA VAL A 79 -7.37 3.20 4.37
C VAL A 79 -7.68 2.31 3.16
N ALA A 80 -7.85 2.88 1.97
CA ALA A 80 -8.07 2.13 0.75
C ALA A 80 -6.84 1.27 0.38
N GLU A 81 -5.65 1.85 0.45
CA GLU A 81 -4.38 1.14 0.30
C GLU A 81 -4.28 -0.02 1.30
N LEU A 82 -4.53 0.23 2.59
CA LEU A 82 -4.49 -0.82 3.61
C LEU A 82 -5.47 -1.96 3.30
N LYS A 83 -6.73 -1.65 2.95
CA LYS A 83 -7.74 -2.67 2.60
C LYS A 83 -7.29 -3.51 1.41
N TYR A 84 -6.72 -2.87 0.39
CA TYR A 84 -6.16 -3.57 -0.76
C TYR A 84 -5.02 -4.50 -0.32
N CYS A 85 -4.04 -3.99 0.43
CA CYS A 85 -2.89 -4.77 0.87
C CYS A 85 -3.25 -5.94 1.79
N LEU A 86 -4.21 -5.76 2.71
CA LEU A 86 -4.73 -6.84 3.57
C LEU A 86 -5.35 -7.97 2.75
N THR A 87 -6.07 -7.62 1.67
CA THR A 87 -6.84 -8.58 0.87
C THR A 87 -6.00 -9.25 -0.22
N HIS A 88 -5.12 -8.50 -0.87
CA HIS A 88 -4.44 -8.92 -2.10
C HIS A 88 -2.94 -9.08 -1.98
N GLU A 89 -2.32 -8.53 -0.93
CA GLU A 89 -0.85 -8.52 -0.80
C GLU A 89 -0.36 -9.18 0.48
N MET A 90 -1.22 -9.93 1.17
CA MET A 90 -0.89 -10.73 2.35
C MET A 90 -0.17 -9.89 3.43
N VAL A 91 -0.63 -8.66 3.63
CA VAL A 91 -0.16 -7.83 4.72
C VAL A 91 -0.73 -8.37 6.03
N CYS A 92 0.14 -8.74 6.96
CA CYS A 92 -0.24 -9.38 8.23
C CYS A 92 0.09 -8.49 9.43
N THR A 93 0.97 -7.49 9.27
CA THR A 93 1.36 -6.57 10.35
C THR A 93 1.41 -5.11 9.88
N PRO A 94 1.26 -4.13 10.80
CA PRO A 94 1.45 -2.71 10.49
C PRO A 94 2.80 -2.39 9.86
N LEU A 95 3.87 -3.09 10.27
CA LEU A 95 5.20 -2.90 9.68
C LEU A 95 5.24 -3.36 8.22
N ASP A 96 4.52 -4.43 7.87
CA ASP A 96 4.43 -4.88 6.47
C ASP A 96 3.86 -3.77 5.59
N PHE A 97 2.82 -3.08 6.08
CA PHE A 97 2.20 -1.97 5.38
C PHE A 97 3.11 -0.74 5.29
N PHE A 98 3.59 -0.24 6.44
CA PHE A 98 4.35 1.02 6.49
C PHE A 98 5.77 0.92 5.93
N ILE A 99 6.37 -0.27 5.95
CA ILE A 99 7.74 -0.50 5.46
C ILE A 99 7.72 -1.12 4.08
N ARG A 100 7.11 -2.30 3.92
CA ARG A 100 7.28 -3.12 2.70
C ARG A 100 6.32 -2.79 1.57
N ARG A 101 5.10 -2.34 1.87
CA ARG A 101 4.12 -1.98 0.82
C ARG A 101 4.17 -0.51 0.44
N THR A 102 4.30 0.37 1.43
CA THR A 102 4.21 1.82 1.18
C THR A 102 5.52 2.57 1.31
N GLY A 103 6.51 2.03 2.02
CA GLY A 103 7.79 2.71 2.31
C GLY A 103 7.66 3.98 3.17
N ARG A 104 6.45 4.29 3.67
CA ARG A 104 6.15 5.52 4.43
C ARG A 104 7.01 5.68 5.67
N MET A 105 7.40 4.58 6.32
CA MET A 105 8.29 4.60 7.47
C MET A 105 9.63 5.33 7.18
N TYR A 106 10.13 5.24 5.96
CA TYR A 106 11.41 5.83 5.58
C TYR A 106 11.26 7.16 4.85
N PHE A 107 10.24 7.29 4.00
CA PHE A 107 10.11 8.41 3.07
C PHE A 107 8.97 9.39 3.41
N ASP A 108 8.07 9.03 4.32
CA ASP A 108 6.92 9.84 4.73
C ASP A 108 6.54 9.58 6.20
N LYS A 109 7.50 9.79 7.10
CA LYS A 109 7.31 9.60 8.55
C LYS A 109 6.13 10.39 9.14
N PRO A 110 5.89 11.66 8.76
CA PRO A 110 4.73 12.40 9.27
C PRO A 110 3.40 11.69 8.99
N SER A 111 3.26 11.04 7.84
CA SER A 111 2.07 10.23 7.54
C SER A 111 1.93 9.03 8.47
N VAL A 112 3.04 8.38 8.86
CA VAL A 112 3.01 7.24 9.80
C VAL A 112 2.60 7.72 11.19
N ALA A 113 3.23 8.78 11.69
CA ALA A 113 2.94 9.31 13.02
C ALA A 113 1.47 9.74 13.19
N SER A 114 0.89 10.36 12.16
CA SER A 114 -0.51 10.81 12.16
C SER A 114 -1.53 9.69 11.97
N SER A 115 -1.14 8.55 11.38
CA SER A 115 -2.06 7.47 11.04
C SER A 115 -1.90 6.19 11.86
N LYS A 116 -0.79 6.01 12.59
CA LYS A 116 -0.41 4.75 13.24
C LYS A 116 -1.51 4.13 14.10
N GLU A 117 -2.20 4.93 14.90
CA GLU A 117 -3.26 4.43 15.80
C GLU A 117 -4.48 3.94 15.00
N SER A 118 -4.84 4.65 13.92
CA SER A 118 -5.95 4.26 13.06
C SER A 118 -5.64 2.98 12.28
N ILE A 119 -4.42 2.86 11.76
CA ILE A 119 -3.97 1.66 11.05
C ILE A 119 -3.91 0.48 12.02
N LEU A 120 -3.33 0.65 13.22
CA LEU A 120 -3.30 -0.40 14.23
C LEU A 120 -4.71 -0.87 14.62
N ALA A 121 -5.66 0.06 14.79
CA ALA A 121 -7.05 -0.28 15.05
C ALA A 121 -7.69 -1.08 13.91
N ALA A 122 -7.38 -0.73 12.65
CA ALA A 122 -7.84 -1.49 11.49
C ALA A 122 -7.27 -2.92 11.46
N PHE A 123 -5.99 -3.11 11.77
CA PHE A 123 -5.39 -4.44 11.93
C PHE A 123 -6.04 -5.24 13.06
N SER A 124 -6.18 -4.64 14.24
CA SER A 124 -6.82 -5.30 15.39
C SER A 124 -8.25 -5.74 15.08
N SER A 125 -9.00 -4.92 14.34
CA SER A 125 -10.35 -5.26 13.89
C SER A 125 -10.34 -6.38 12.86
N HIS A 126 -9.49 -6.29 11.83
CA HIS A 126 -9.42 -7.26 10.74
C HIS A 126 -9.02 -8.66 11.22
N PHE A 127 -7.95 -8.74 12.04
CA PHE A 127 -7.42 -10.00 12.55
C PHE A 127 -7.98 -10.40 13.91
N LYS A 128 -8.93 -9.63 14.46
CA LYS A 128 -9.54 -9.87 15.78
C LYS A 128 -8.50 -10.04 16.89
N TRP A 129 -7.52 -9.13 16.93
CA TRP A 129 -6.45 -9.19 17.92
C TRP A 129 -6.95 -8.94 19.34
N ASN A 130 -6.36 -9.65 20.28
CA ASN A 130 -6.47 -9.31 21.70
C ASN A 130 -5.55 -8.12 22.05
N GLN A 131 -5.73 -7.58 23.25
CA GLN A 131 -4.97 -6.44 23.74
C GLN A 131 -3.45 -6.68 23.71
N LYS A 132 -2.99 -7.87 24.12
CA LYS A 132 -1.56 -8.21 24.15
C LYS A 132 -0.93 -8.15 22.75
N THR A 133 -1.62 -8.67 21.73
CA THR A 133 -1.14 -8.62 20.34
C THR A 133 -1.14 -7.19 19.80
N ALA A 134 -2.19 -6.41 20.08
CA ALA A 134 -2.26 -5.01 19.67
C ALA A 134 -1.13 -4.17 20.29
N GLU A 135 -0.88 -4.33 21.59
CA GLU A 135 0.20 -3.66 22.32
C GLU A 135 1.58 -4.07 21.81
N TYR A 136 1.77 -5.36 21.49
CA TYR A 136 3.00 -5.85 20.88
C TYR A 136 3.29 -5.13 19.56
N HIS A 137 2.34 -5.10 18.63
CA HIS A 137 2.54 -4.44 17.33
C HIS A 137 2.68 -2.92 17.47
N LYS A 138 1.97 -2.29 18.40
CA LYS A 138 2.14 -0.88 18.73
C LYS A 138 3.58 -0.58 19.15
N LYS A 139 4.09 -1.36 20.11
CA LYS A 139 5.47 -1.21 20.60
C LYS A 139 6.49 -1.41 19.49
N GLN A 140 6.31 -2.39 18.62
CA GLN A 140 7.21 -2.59 17.47
C GLN A 140 7.20 -1.39 16.52
N LEU A 141 6.03 -0.80 16.26
CA LEU A 141 5.90 0.36 15.41
C LEU A 141 6.57 1.60 16.01
N ASP A 142 6.40 1.83 17.33
CA ASP A 142 7.02 2.94 18.04
C ASP A 142 8.55 2.82 18.10
N ILE A 143 9.07 1.62 18.41
CA ILE A 143 10.52 1.35 18.38
C ILE A 143 11.08 1.62 16.98
N THR A 144 10.39 1.18 15.94
CA THR A 144 10.86 1.38 14.57
C THR A 144 10.83 2.87 14.18
N LEU A 145 9.80 3.61 14.59
CA LEU A 145 9.73 5.07 14.37
C LEU A 145 10.88 5.81 15.06
N GLN A 146 11.25 5.40 16.27
CA GLN A 146 12.38 5.98 16.99
C GLN A 146 13.72 5.61 16.34
N ASN A 147 13.96 4.33 16.05
CA ASN A 147 15.24 3.90 15.48
C ASN A 147 15.50 4.47 14.07
N THR A 148 14.45 4.80 13.32
CA THR A 148 14.60 5.39 11.99
C THR A 148 15.00 6.87 12.03
N VAL A 149 14.99 7.54 13.18
CA VAL A 149 15.54 8.90 13.34
C VAL A 149 16.97 8.92 13.88
N GLU A 150 17.43 7.82 14.44
CA GLU A 150 18.78 7.65 14.98
C GLU A 150 19.65 6.95 13.91
N PHE A 151 20.35 7.75 13.09
CA PHE A 151 21.40 7.21 12.23
C PHE A 151 22.64 6.97 13.09
N VAL A 152 22.93 5.71 13.41
CA VAL A 152 24.22 5.27 13.99
C VAL A 152 25.27 5.20 12.88
#